data_AF-A0A7S1C005-F1
#
_entry.id   AF-A0A7S1C005-F1
#
_cell.length_a   1.000
_cell.length_b   1.000
_cell.length_c   1.000
_cell.angle_alpha   90.00
_cell.angle_beta   90.00
_cell.angle_gamma   90.00
#
_symmetry.space_group_name_H-M   'P 1'
#
loop_
_entity.id
_entity.type
_entity.pdbx_description
1 polymer ?
#
loop_
_entity_poly.entity_id
_entity_poly.type
_entity_poly.pdbx_seq_one_letter_code
_entity_poly.pdbx_strand_id
1 'polypeptide(L)'
;MALRKSPPSDNSDTFFAATTRSCTSVFFPSSSGRPPAWICSNTTFSPCSDVGDRRRPDAGGDIGPSLSERWEKSMAYIRYMYAGDGAVDGEEDDGGFDSVSLSWFNKIISAHAQASARNDTDGEPRHYHTMVHLEEMFGYLDWSLSAVLPSTSDDDEDSDQLRFSASALCTMATFFHDAVYNPRSGTNEEDSTVLYERFASELDDLFTLQRRDKIGDRNWPTRERPQSFHVSVVRFILCTKSHTVAKVHMSETERHALECFLDADMSVLGKYREAYSTYAAAIRSEYGHVPHEIYCRERGLILRKFLKGIKEGISPLYITMCMREELENRAVENLCWEIRMLEKGIIPGKGGTTTVVGENFN
;
A
#
# COMPACT_ATOMS: atom_id res chain seq x y z
N MET A 1 19.86 41.05 49.50
CA MET A 1 18.58 41.61 49.00
C MET A 1 18.10 40.67 47.91
N ALA A 2 17.26 39.68 48.23
CA ALA A 2 15.79 39.79 48.11
C ALA A 2 15.40 40.29 46.71
N LEU A 3 14.80 39.46 45.85
CA LEU A 3 13.39 39.11 45.97
C LEU A 3 13.03 37.75 45.34
N ARG A 4 12.20 37.03 46.10
CA ARG A 4 11.45 35.81 45.78
C ARG A 4 10.37 36.06 44.71
N LYS A 5 10.00 35.00 43.97
CA LYS A 5 8.61 34.51 43.86
C LYS A 5 8.60 32.99 43.71
N SER A 6 7.73 32.34 44.49
CA SER A 6 7.48 30.90 44.59
C SER A 6 6.35 30.45 43.62
N PRO A 7 6.20 29.13 43.33
CA PRO A 7 5.16 28.49 42.48
C PRO A 7 3.87 28.20 43.30
N PRO A 8 2.71 27.69 42.77
CA PRO A 8 2.47 26.38 42.11
C PRO A 8 1.39 26.47 40.97
N SER A 9 0.96 25.45 40.22
CA SER A 9 0.18 24.28 40.63
C SER A 9 0.00 23.25 39.51
N ASP A 10 0.10 22.00 39.96
CA ASP A 10 -0.25 20.73 39.33
C ASP A 10 -1.78 20.53 39.17
N ASN A 11 -2.14 19.45 38.45
CA ASN A 11 -3.48 18.89 38.14
C ASN A 11 -4.16 19.47 36.88
N SER A 12 -4.66 18.69 35.92
CA SER A 12 -4.97 17.25 35.89
C SER A 12 -5.17 16.81 34.44
N ASP A 13 -4.47 15.77 34.01
CA ASP A 13 -4.78 15.00 32.81
C ASP A 13 -6.11 14.25 33.00
N THR A 14 -7.12 14.62 32.22
CA THR A 14 -8.32 13.80 32.04
C THR A 14 -8.23 13.07 30.70
N PHE A 15 -7.80 11.82 30.80
CA PHE A 15 -8.07 10.77 29.82
C PHE A 15 -9.58 10.67 29.57
N PHE A 16 -10.03 10.88 28.33
CA PHE A 16 -11.33 10.40 27.88
C PHE A 16 -11.14 9.05 27.19
N ALA A 17 -11.47 8.00 27.93
CA ALA A 17 -11.70 6.66 27.42
C ALA A 17 -12.92 6.68 26.48
N ALA A 18 -12.69 6.34 25.20
CA ALA A 18 -13.77 6.00 24.29
C ALA A 18 -14.14 4.53 24.47
N THR A 19 -15.22 4.33 25.20
CA THR A 19 -15.86 3.05 25.48
C THR A 19 -16.27 2.34 24.18
N THR A 20 -15.74 1.14 23.96
CA THR A 20 -16.19 0.20 22.93
C THR A 20 -17.64 -0.22 23.22
N ARG A 21 -18.58 0.13 22.34
CA ARG A 21 -19.92 -0.45 22.34
C ARG A 21 -19.98 -1.59 21.33
N SER A 22 -20.18 -2.79 21.87
CA SER A 22 -20.68 -3.96 21.16
C SER A 22 -22.01 -3.63 20.46
N CYS A 23 -22.09 -3.94 19.17
CA CYS A 23 -23.35 -4.06 18.44
C CYS A 23 -23.41 -5.48 17.87
N THR A 24 -24.10 -6.35 18.60
CA THR A 24 -24.69 -7.59 18.09
C THR A 24 -25.82 -7.28 17.12
N SER A 25 -25.75 -7.79 15.89
CA SER A 25 -26.93 -7.98 15.04
C SER A 25 -26.81 -9.25 14.18
N VAL A 26 -27.48 -10.27 14.70
CA VAL A 26 -28.09 -11.48 14.10
C VAL A 26 -28.11 -11.55 12.56
N PHE A 27 -27.56 -12.63 12.00
CA PHE A 27 -27.68 -13.04 10.59
C PHE A 27 -28.62 -14.27 10.46
N PHE A 28 -29.42 -14.33 9.39
CA PHE A 28 -30.23 -15.50 8.99
C PHE A 28 -29.50 -16.31 7.90
N PRO A 29 -29.66 -17.65 7.83
CA PRO A 29 -28.84 -18.50 6.98
C PRO A 29 -29.34 -18.55 5.53
N SER A 30 -28.43 -18.39 4.58
CA SER A 30 -28.59 -18.78 3.17
C SER A 30 -27.90 -20.13 2.94
N SER A 31 -28.61 -21.10 2.36
CA SER A 31 -28.23 -22.51 2.26
C SER A 31 -27.30 -22.84 1.07
N SER A 32 -26.48 -21.91 0.61
CA SER A 32 -25.48 -22.16 -0.43
C SER A 32 -24.10 -21.89 0.17
N GLY A 33 -23.17 -22.85 0.11
CA GLY A 33 -21.78 -22.70 0.59
C GLY A 33 -21.01 -21.58 -0.12
N ARG A 34 -21.35 -20.34 0.23
CA ARG A 34 -20.81 -19.05 -0.20
C ARG A 34 -20.48 -18.24 1.07
N PRO A 35 -19.49 -17.34 1.00
CA PRO A 35 -19.08 -16.50 2.14
C PRO A 35 -20.26 -15.67 2.66
N PRO A 36 -20.24 -15.25 3.95
CA PRO A 36 -21.30 -14.42 4.50
C PRO A 36 -21.50 -13.15 3.65
N ALA A 37 -22.75 -12.80 3.37
CA ALA A 37 -23.10 -11.58 2.65
C ALA A 37 -22.61 -10.36 3.46
N TRP A 38 -21.60 -9.67 2.95
CA TRP A 38 -21.04 -8.50 3.60
C TRP A 38 -21.97 -7.32 3.34
N ILE A 39 -22.76 -6.95 4.35
CA ILE A 39 -23.55 -5.71 4.30
C ILE A 39 -22.56 -4.55 4.26
N CYS A 40 -22.37 -3.95 3.08
CA CYS A 40 -21.83 -2.62 2.94
C CYS A 40 -22.64 -1.69 3.86
N SER A 41 -22.02 -1.18 4.91
CA SER A 41 -22.66 -0.21 5.79
C SER A 41 -23.09 1.00 4.95
N ASN A 42 -24.40 1.19 4.84
CA ASN A 42 -25.07 2.26 4.10
C ASN A 42 -24.42 3.63 4.34
N THR A 43 -23.64 4.11 3.37
CA THR A 43 -23.48 5.54 3.14
C THR A 43 -24.67 5.97 2.30
N THR A 44 -25.67 6.59 2.93
CA THR A 44 -26.85 7.13 2.24
C THR A 44 -26.40 8.11 1.14
N PHE A 45 -26.50 7.69 -0.12
CA PHE A 45 -26.33 8.55 -1.28
C PHE A 45 -27.65 9.28 -1.57
N SER A 46 -27.63 10.60 -1.53
CA SER A 46 -28.67 11.41 -2.20
C SER A 46 -28.44 11.32 -3.72
N PRO A 47 -29.51 11.23 -4.53
CA PRO A 47 -29.37 11.14 -5.98
C PRO A 47 -29.07 12.53 -6.53
N CYS A 48 -27.79 12.81 -6.76
CA CYS A 48 -27.41 13.94 -7.59
C CYS A 48 -26.96 13.40 -8.95
N SER A 49 -27.81 13.64 -9.94
CA SER A 49 -27.52 13.46 -11.35
C SER A 49 -26.34 14.34 -11.77
N ASP A 50 -25.14 13.76 -11.77
CA ASP A 50 -24.10 14.13 -12.74
C ASP A 50 -23.00 13.07 -12.77
N VAL A 51 -22.77 12.52 -13.96
CA VAL A 51 -21.69 11.58 -14.27
C VAL A 51 -20.40 12.40 -14.34
N GLY A 52 -19.75 12.69 -13.20
CA GLY A 52 -18.59 13.58 -13.23
C GLY A 52 -17.69 13.69 -11.99
N ASP A 53 -18.08 13.19 -10.81
CA ASP A 53 -17.28 13.42 -9.60
C ASP A 53 -16.97 12.10 -8.85
N ARG A 54 -15.95 11.38 -9.33
CA ARG A 54 -15.35 10.26 -8.59
C ARG A 54 -14.21 10.82 -7.75
N ARG A 55 -14.35 10.74 -6.42
CA ARG A 55 -13.46 11.30 -5.39
C ARG A 55 -11.99 10.93 -5.67
N ARG A 56 -11.17 11.94 -5.95
CA ARG A 56 -9.73 11.83 -6.23
C ARG A 56 -8.96 11.93 -4.90
N PRO A 57 -7.82 11.21 -4.72
CA PRO A 57 -7.04 11.31 -3.48
C PRO A 57 -6.54 12.73 -3.18
N ASP A 58 -6.23 13.52 -4.22
CA ASP A 58 -5.75 14.89 -4.15
C ASP A 58 -6.85 15.96 -3.96
N ALA A 59 -8.14 15.56 -3.93
CA ALA A 59 -9.28 16.48 -3.86
C ALA A 59 -9.77 16.82 -2.44
N GLY A 60 -9.15 16.27 -1.39
CA GLY A 60 -9.49 16.60 0.00
C GLY A 60 -10.93 16.23 0.38
N GLY A 61 -11.19 14.94 0.61
CA GLY A 61 -12.47 14.45 1.12
C GLY A 61 -12.36 12.99 1.59
N ASP A 62 -13.08 12.67 2.67
CA ASP A 62 -13.24 11.39 3.38
C ASP A 62 -11.94 10.57 3.57
N ILE A 63 -11.44 10.50 4.80
CA ILE A 63 -10.27 9.68 5.13
C ILE A 63 -10.71 8.23 4.91
N GLY A 64 -10.17 7.59 3.85
CA GLY A 64 -10.45 6.19 3.55
C GLY A 64 -10.06 5.26 4.71
N PRO A 65 -10.34 3.95 4.60
CA PRO A 65 -10.06 2.99 5.66
C PRO A 65 -8.63 3.11 6.19
N SER A 66 -8.46 3.00 7.51
CA SER A 66 -7.15 3.04 8.15
C SER A 66 -6.28 1.84 7.73
N LEU A 67 -4.96 1.94 7.93
CA LEU A 67 -4.05 0.82 7.65
C LEU A 67 -4.44 -0.46 8.41
N SER A 68 -4.91 -0.34 9.66
CA SER A 68 -5.39 -1.48 10.45
C SER A 68 -6.65 -2.09 9.85
N GLU A 69 -7.63 -1.26 9.49
CA GLU A 69 -8.88 -1.75 8.89
C GLU A 69 -8.64 -2.47 7.55
N ARG A 70 -7.70 -1.98 6.74
CA ARG A 70 -7.30 -2.63 5.48
C ARG A 70 -6.63 -3.97 5.70
N TRP A 71 -5.71 -4.00 6.68
CA TRP A 71 -5.06 -5.23 7.10
C TRP A 71 -6.08 -6.26 7.59
N GLU A 72 -6.93 -5.89 8.54
CA GLU A 72 -7.97 -6.74 9.13
C GLU A 72 -8.92 -7.30 8.08
N LYS A 73 -9.42 -6.46 7.16
CA LYS A 73 -10.29 -6.91 6.05
C LYS A 73 -9.59 -7.92 5.15
N SER A 74 -8.32 -7.68 4.83
CA SER A 74 -7.53 -8.60 3.99
C SER A 74 -7.21 -9.90 4.72
N MET A 75 -6.97 -9.84 6.03
CA MET A 75 -6.75 -11.02 6.86
C MET A 75 -8.02 -11.84 7.05
N ALA A 76 -9.18 -11.20 7.13
CA ALA A 76 -10.47 -11.90 7.09
C ALA A 76 -10.66 -12.65 5.76
N TYR A 77 -10.28 -12.04 4.63
CA TYR A 77 -10.28 -12.73 3.33
C TYR A 77 -9.34 -13.94 3.30
N ILE A 78 -8.12 -13.77 3.81
CA ILE A 78 -7.12 -14.85 3.88
C ILE A 78 -7.64 -15.99 4.76
N ARG A 79 -8.16 -15.69 5.96
CA ARG A 79 -8.78 -16.66 6.86
C ARG A 79 -9.91 -17.42 6.16
N TYR A 80 -10.79 -16.71 5.44
CA TYR A 80 -11.86 -17.32 4.65
C TYR A 80 -11.31 -18.30 3.58
N MET A 81 -10.23 -17.95 2.89
CA MET A 81 -9.61 -18.86 1.93
C MET A 81 -9.05 -20.14 2.58
N TYR A 82 -8.47 -20.02 3.77
CA TYR A 82 -7.91 -21.17 4.50
C TYR A 82 -8.98 -22.08 5.13
N ALA A 83 -10.04 -21.50 5.69
CA ALA A 83 -10.96 -22.18 6.59
C ALA A 83 -12.40 -22.33 6.04
N GLY A 84 -12.77 -21.67 4.94
CA GLY A 84 -14.11 -21.76 4.34
C GLY A 84 -15.22 -21.04 5.14
N ASP A 85 -16.48 -21.23 4.73
CA ASP A 85 -17.65 -20.51 5.28
C ASP A 85 -17.91 -20.76 6.77
N GLY A 86 -17.48 -21.91 7.30
CA GLY A 86 -17.81 -22.35 8.67
C GLY A 86 -16.90 -21.80 9.78
N ALA A 87 -15.90 -20.97 9.45
CA ALA A 87 -14.87 -20.53 10.41
C ALA A 87 -15.08 -19.11 10.97
N VAL A 88 -16.15 -18.44 10.54
CA VAL A 88 -16.46 -17.04 10.88
C VAL A 88 -17.48 -16.95 12.03
N ASP A 89 -18.27 -18.00 12.25
CA ASP A 89 -19.34 -18.03 13.25
C ASP A 89 -18.93 -18.88 14.48
N GLY A 90 -18.12 -18.30 15.36
CA GLY A 90 -17.90 -18.85 16.68
C GLY A 90 -16.89 -18.06 17.51
N GLU A 91 -17.24 -17.78 18.77
CA GLU A 91 -16.30 -17.42 19.84
C GLU A 91 -15.35 -18.61 20.19
N GLU A 92 -14.96 -19.41 19.21
CA GLU A 92 -13.99 -20.48 19.39
C GLU A 92 -12.57 -19.93 19.19
N ASP A 93 -11.65 -20.47 19.99
CA ASP A 93 -10.20 -20.26 19.92
C ASP A 93 -9.76 -20.17 18.44
N ASP A 94 -9.34 -18.98 18.02
CA ASP A 94 -8.89 -18.69 16.65
C ASP A 94 -7.57 -19.42 16.30
N GLY A 95 -7.07 -20.22 17.25
CA GLY A 95 -5.83 -20.98 17.19
C GLY A 95 -4.63 -20.08 16.97
N GLY A 96 -4.68 -18.84 17.48
CA GLY A 96 -3.60 -17.86 17.40
C GLY A 96 -3.54 -17.06 16.09
N PHE A 97 -4.54 -17.17 15.21
CA PHE A 97 -4.56 -16.46 13.92
C PHE A 97 -4.50 -14.94 14.09
N ASP A 98 -5.34 -14.36 14.95
CA ASP A 98 -5.40 -12.91 15.18
C ASP A 98 -4.12 -12.44 15.86
N SER A 99 -3.52 -13.26 16.73
CA SER A 99 -2.22 -12.97 17.35
C SER A 99 -1.09 -12.92 16.32
N VAL A 100 -1.02 -13.89 15.40
CA VAL A 100 -0.02 -13.90 14.33
C VAL A 100 -0.25 -12.75 13.36
N SER A 101 -1.51 -12.51 12.97
CA SER A 101 -1.92 -11.37 12.15
C SER A 101 -1.46 -10.03 12.76
N LEU A 102 -1.75 -9.78 14.03
CA LEU A 102 -1.39 -8.54 14.72
C LEU A 102 0.13 -8.39 14.87
N SER A 103 0.84 -9.48 15.16
CA SER A 103 2.30 -9.49 15.24
C SER A 103 2.93 -9.06 13.90
N TRP A 104 2.44 -9.62 12.80
CA TRP A 104 2.92 -9.27 11.46
C TRP A 104 2.53 -7.85 11.05
N PHE A 105 1.31 -7.40 11.34
CA PHE A 105 0.91 -6.01 11.11
C PHE A 105 1.87 -5.05 11.81
N ASN A 106 2.11 -5.23 13.11
CA ASN A 106 3.02 -4.39 13.88
C ASN A 106 4.44 -4.42 13.34
N LYS A 107 4.93 -5.59 12.90
CA LYS A 107 6.25 -5.74 12.29
C LYS A 107 6.37 -4.96 10.98
N ILE A 108 5.35 -5.05 10.11
CA ILE A 108 5.34 -4.34 8.82
C ILE A 108 5.19 -2.83 9.00
N ILE A 109 4.30 -2.38 9.89
CA ILE A 109 4.17 -0.97 10.24
C ILE A 109 5.49 -0.45 10.80
N SER A 110 6.13 -1.19 11.70
CA SER A 110 7.44 -0.82 12.25
C SER A 110 8.52 -0.71 11.17
N ALA A 111 8.51 -1.58 10.15
CA ALA A 111 9.46 -1.52 9.04
C ALA A 111 9.32 -0.22 8.23
N HIS A 112 8.09 0.28 8.05
CA HIS A 112 7.80 1.54 7.35
C HIS A 112 7.90 2.78 8.25
N ALA A 113 7.80 2.60 9.57
CA ALA A 113 7.95 3.65 10.56
C ALA A 113 9.41 4.01 10.86
N GLN A 114 10.40 3.28 10.33
CA GLN A 114 11.84 3.58 10.43
C GLN A 114 12.27 4.85 9.67
N ALA A 115 11.40 5.85 9.61
CA ALA A 115 11.77 7.24 9.39
C ALA A 115 12.41 7.79 10.68
N SER A 116 13.69 8.17 10.59
CA SER A 116 14.39 9.02 11.58
C SER A 116 14.84 8.44 12.92
N ALA A 117 14.78 7.12 13.18
CA ALA A 117 15.34 6.58 14.42
C ALA A 117 16.88 6.49 14.36
N ARG A 118 17.56 7.52 14.88
CA ARG A 118 18.95 7.43 15.33
C ARG A 118 19.03 6.37 16.43
N ASN A 119 19.39 5.13 16.10
CA ASN A 119 19.95 4.16 17.04
C ASN A 119 20.59 3.00 16.24
N ASP A 120 21.92 2.95 16.23
CA ASP A 120 22.85 1.80 16.21
C ASP A 120 22.55 0.54 15.37
N THR A 121 21.63 0.59 14.41
CA THR A 121 21.56 -0.37 13.30
C THR A 121 21.89 0.39 12.03
N ASP A 122 22.82 -0.11 11.23
CA ASP A 122 23.40 0.45 9.99
C ASP A 122 22.40 0.86 8.86
N GLY A 123 21.10 1.00 9.14
CA GLY A 123 20.08 1.45 8.21
C GLY A 123 20.01 2.98 8.13
N GLU A 124 20.25 3.54 6.94
CA GLU A 124 19.95 4.94 6.63
C GLU A 124 18.43 5.18 6.77
N PRO A 125 17.99 6.35 7.28
CA PRO A 125 16.57 6.64 7.49
C PRO A 125 15.78 6.66 6.16
N ARG A 126 14.60 6.04 6.17
CA ARG A 126 13.62 6.12 5.07
C ARG A 126 13.04 7.53 5.00
N HIS A 127 13.02 8.13 3.82
CA HIS A 127 12.48 9.49 3.63
C HIS A 127 11.23 9.50 2.73
N TYR A 128 11.16 8.61 1.74
CA TYR A 128 9.99 8.44 0.89
C TYR A 128 9.22 7.17 1.24
N HIS A 129 9.92 6.04 1.34
CA HIS A 129 9.34 4.70 1.57
C HIS A 129 8.88 4.51 3.02
N THR A 130 7.87 5.30 3.42
CA THR A 130 7.34 5.46 4.76
C THR A 130 5.86 5.09 4.81
N MET A 131 5.22 5.17 5.98
CA MET A 131 3.76 4.96 6.09
C MET A 131 2.94 5.93 5.22
N VAL A 132 3.45 7.14 4.95
CA VAL A 132 2.77 8.11 4.08
C VAL A 132 2.67 7.57 2.65
N HIS A 133 3.71 6.90 2.15
CA HIS A 133 3.67 6.25 0.82
C HIS A 133 2.59 5.16 0.78
N LEU A 134 2.46 4.35 1.84
CA LEU A 134 1.42 3.32 1.91
C LEU A 134 0.01 3.94 1.84
N GLU A 135 -0.26 4.97 2.63
CA GLU A 135 -1.55 5.66 2.63
C GLU A 135 -1.88 6.27 1.27
N GLU A 136 -0.90 6.87 0.61
CA GLU A 136 -1.06 7.43 -0.74
C GLU A 136 -1.36 6.34 -1.77
N MET A 137 -0.60 5.24 -1.77
CA MET A 137 -0.88 4.08 -2.64
C MET A 137 -2.30 3.56 -2.43
N PHE A 138 -2.75 3.43 -1.18
CA PHE A 138 -4.11 2.98 -0.87
C PHE A 138 -5.19 3.92 -1.41
N GLY A 139 -4.98 5.24 -1.35
CA GLY A 139 -5.89 6.20 -1.97
C GLY A 139 -6.02 6.00 -3.48
N TYR A 140 -4.89 5.78 -4.19
CA TYR A 140 -4.92 5.51 -5.63
C TYR A 140 -5.50 4.13 -5.97
N LEU A 141 -5.27 3.12 -5.13
CA LEU A 141 -5.86 1.78 -5.28
C LEU A 141 -7.38 1.81 -5.13
N ASP A 142 -7.90 2.49 -4.11
CA ASP A 142 -9.35 2.61 -3.89
C ASP A 142 -10.03 3.22 -5.12
N TRP A 143 -9.43 4.27 -5.68
CA TRP A 143 -9.94 4.95 -6.86
C TRP A 143 -9.84 4.09 -8.13
N SER A 144 -8.66 3.52 -8.42
CA SER A 144 -8.41 2.80 -9.67
C SER A 144 -9.13 1.44 -9.71
N LEU A 145 -9.14 0.68 -8.62
CA LEU A 145 -9.90 -0.57 -8.53
C LEU A 145 -11.41 -0.32 -8.69
N SER A 146 -11.92 0.77 -8.11
CA SER A 146 -13.32 1.18 -8.30
C SER A 146 -13.65 1.46 -9.76
N ALA A 147 -12.72 2.07 -10.50
CA ALA A 147 -12.88 2.42 -11.90
C ALA A 147 -12.73 1.22 -12.86
N VAL A 148 -11.76 0.32 -12.62
CA VAL A 148 -11.42 -0.78 -13.53
C VAL A 148 -12.29 -2.01 -13.33
N LEU A 149 -12.77 -2.26 -12.10
CA LEU A 149 -13.58 -3.44 -11.78
C LEU A 149 -15.01 -3.05 -11.38
N PRO A 150 -15.78 -2.26 -12.16
CA PRO A 150 -17.06 -1.66 -11.74
C PRO A 150 -18.06 -2.67 -11.13
N SER A 151 -18.81 -2.25 -10.11
CA SER A 151 -19.91 -3.08 -9.59
C SER A 151 -21.02 -3.04 -10.64
N THR A 152 -21.46 -4.21 -11.06
CA THR A 152 -22.35 -4.42 -12.21
C THR A 152 -23.83 -4.29 -11.83
N SER A 153 -24.16 -4.37 -10.53
CA SER A 153 -25.43 -3.96 -9.91
C SER A 153 -25.33 -4.03 -8.37
N ASP A 154 -26.31 -3.48 -7.64
CA ASP A 154 -26.36 -3.53 -6.17
C ASP A 154 -26.51 -4.97 -5.60
N ASP A 155 -26.88 -5.94 -6.44
CA ASP A 155 -27.07 -7.35 -6.09
C ASP A 155 -26.02 -8.30 -6.74
N ASP A 156 -24.94 -7.75 -7.33
CA ASP A 156 -23.91 -8.57 -7.99
C ASP A 156 -22.83 -9.04 -7.01
N GLU A 157 -23.18 -10.04 -6.20
CA GLU A 157 -22.30 -10.66 -5.20
C GLU A 157 -21.00 -11.23 -5.81
N ASP A 158 -21.04 -11.71 -7.05
CA ASP A 158 -19.87 -12.28 -7.72
C ASP A 158 -18.86 -11.18 -8.08
N SER A 159 -19.33 -10.03 -8.57
CA SER A 159 -18.49 -8.85 -8.83
C SER A 159 -17.85 -8.29 -7.55
N ASP A 160 -18.61 -8.21 -6.47
CA ASP A 160 -18.11 -7.74 -5.18
C ASP A 160 -17.07 -8.70 -4.59
N GLN A 161 -17.24 -10.01 -4.76
CA GLN A 161 -16.23 -10.99 -4.37
C GLN A 161 -14.92 -10.84 -5.15
N LEU A 162 -15.00 -10.61 -6.47
CA LEU A 162 -13.82 -10.37 -7.32
C LEU A 162 -13.10 -9.09 -6.91
N ARG A 163 -13.83 -8.00 -6.65
CA ARG A 163 -13.25 -6.74 -6.13
C ARG A 163 -12.57 -6.94 -4.78
N PHE A 164 -13.19 -7.69 -3.88
CA PHE A 164 -12.63 -7.94 -2.56
C PHE A 164 -11.34 -8.77 -2.64
N SER A 165 -11.32 -9.77 -3.51
CA SER A 165 -10.11 -10.55 -3.82
C SER A 165 -8.98 -9.67 -4.39
N ALA A 166 -9.30 -8.81 -5.36
CA ALA A 166 -8.35 -7.84 -5.92
C ALA A 166 -7.82 -6.88 -4.86
N SER A 167 -8.69 -6.36 -4.00
CA SER A 167 -8.33 -5.45 -2.90
C SER A 167 -7.40 -6.13 -1.88
N ALA A 168 -7.69 -7.37 -1.50
CA ALA A 168 -6.83 -8.13 -0.59
C ALA A 168 -5.44 -8.41 -1.20
N LEU A 169 -5.37 -8.78 -2.49
CA LEU A 169 -4.10 -8.95 -3.21
C LEU A 169 -3.28 -7.66 -3.20
N CYS A 170 -3.88 -6.53 -3.63
CA CYS A 170 -3.21 -5.24 -3.64
C CYS A 170 -2.80 -4.82 -2.23
N THR A 171 -3.62 -5.07 -1.22
CA THR A 171 -3.32 -4.70 0.17
C THR A 171 -2.10 -5.44 0.70
N MET A 172 -2.04 -6.76 0.51
CA MET A 172 -0.87 -7.54 0.91
C MET A 172 0.38 -7.12 0.12
N ALA A 173 0.25 -6.88 -1.20
CA ALA A 173 1.38 -6.39 -2.00
C ALA A 173 1.88 -5.02 -1.52
N THR A 174 0.98 -4.06 -1.27
CA THR A 174 1.31 -2.71 -0.77
C THR A 174 2.04 -2.76 0.57
N PHE A 175 1.56 -3.56 1.52
CA PHE A 175 2.22 -3.69 2.81
C PHE A 175 3.62 -4.30 2.73
N PHE A 176 3.88 -5.17 1.74
CA PHE A 176 5.13 -5.92 1.70
C PHE A 176 6.15 -5.44 0.66
N HIS A 177 5.76 -4.74 -0.41
CA HIS A 177 6.68 -4.46 -1.53
C HIS A 177 7.97 -3.72 -1.12
N ASP A 178 7.87 -2.76 -0.20
CA ASP A 178 9.00 -2.01 0.36
C ASP A 178 9.26 -2.29 1.86
N ALA A 179 8.69 -3.38 2.39
CA ALA A 179 8.88 -3.76 3.78
C ALA A 179 10.35 -4.02 4.10
N VAL A 180 11.11 -4.57 3.15
CA VAL A 180 12.57 -4.56 3.18
C VAL A 180 13.08 -3.52 2.19
N TYR A 181 13.79 -2.51 2.68
CA TYR A 181 14.30 -1.44 1.84
C TYR A 181 15.66 -0.98 2.33
N ASN A 182 16.62 -0.99 1.43
CA ASN A 182 17.93 -0.39 1.60
C ASN A 182 18.32 0.29 0.27
N PRO A 183 18.57 1.61 0.23
CA PRO A 183 18.89 2.32 -1.00
C PRO A 183 20.25 1.90 -1.61
N ARG A 184 21.05 1.10 -0.88
CA ARG A 184 22.31 0.50 -1.36
C ARG A 184 22.12 -0.91 -1.92
N SER A 185 20.95 -1.52 -1.75
CA SER A 185 20.65 -2.88 -2.20
C SER A 185 19.95 -2.87 -3.56
N GLY A 186 20.27 -3.86 -4.39
CA GLY A 186 19.56 -4.16 -5.65
C GLY A 186 18.58 -5.34 -5.53
N THR A 187 18.34 -5.81 -4.31
CA THR A 187 17.51 -6.99 -4.01
C THR A 187 16.31 -6.67 -3.12
N ASN A 188 15.93 -5.40 -2.98
CA ASN A 188 14.85 -4.99 -2.06
C ASN A 188 13.55 -5.73 -2.35
N GLU A 189 13.16 -5.86 -3.62
CA GLU A 189 11.94 -6.57 -4.02
C GLU A 189 12.05 -8.06 -3.68
N GLU A 190 13.17 -8.71 -4.00
CA GLU A 190 13.40 -10.11 -3.65
C GLU A 190 13.39 -10.34 -2.13
N ASP A 191 14.04 -9.47 -1.35
CA ASP A 191 14.10 -9.58 0.11
C ASP A 191 12.72 -9.34 0.75
N SER A 192 11.94 -8.41 0.20
CA SER A 192 10.54 -8.19 0.56
C SER A 192 9.67 -9.41 0.25
N THR A 193 9.90 -10.12 -0.86
CA THR A 193 9.20 -11.38 -1.13
C THR A 193 9.57 -12.48 -0.14
N VAL A 194 10.84 -12.60 0.25
CA VAL A 194 11.26 -13.55 1.28
C VAL A 194 10.59 -13.25 2.62
N LEU A 195 10.41 -11.96 2.96
CA LEU A 195 9.67 -11.56 4.16
C LEU A 195 8.19 -11.96 4.07
N TYR A 196 7.54 -11.76 2.92
CA TYR A 196 6.16 -12.18 2.68
C TYR A 196 6.00 -13.71 2.72
N GLU A 197 6.93 -14.47 2.14
CA GLU A 197 6.89 -15.94 2.16
C GLU A 197 6.99 -16.50 3.58
N ARG A 198 7.75 -15.85 4.47
CA ARG A 198 7.78 -16.20 5.90
C ARG A 198 6.42 -15.98 6.55
N PHE A 199 5.78 -14.85 6.28
CA PHE A 199 4.42 -14.56 6.75
C PHE A 199 3.43 -15.63 6.25
N ALA A 200 3.44 -15.93 4.95
CA ALA A 200 2.57 -16.96 4.37
C ALA A 200 2.84 -18.35 4.96
N SER A 201 4.10 -18.71 5.19
CA SER A 201 4.48 -20.00 5.81
C SER A 201 3.96 -20.12 7.25
N GLU A 202 4.03 -19.05 8.04
CA GLU A 202 3.49 -19.05 9.41
C GLU A 202 1.97 -19.24 9.43
N LEU A 203 1.24 -18.62 8.49
CA LEU A 203 -0.20 -18.87 8.33
C LEU A 203 -0.48 -20.32 7.91
N ASP A 204 0.28 -20.85 6.96
CA ASP A 204 0.19 -22.23 6.51
C ASP A 204 0.37 -23.23 7.66
N ASP A 205 1.33 -22.98 8.55
CA ASP A 205 1.61 -23.82 9.71
C ASP A 205 0.47 -23.77 10.73
N LEU A 206 -0.07 -22.59 11.03
CA LEU A 206 -1.24 -22.44 11.91
C LEU A 206 -2.42 -23.27 11.43
N PHE A 207 -2.81 -23.12 10.17
CA PHE A 207 -3.96 -23.87 9.62
C PHE A 207 -3.67 -25.37 9.45
N THR A 208 -2.40 -25.76 9.30
CA THR A 208 -2.01 -27.17 9.28
C THR A 208 -2.14 -27.82 10.65
N LEU A 209 -1.76 -27.11 11.72
CA LEU A 209 -1.93 -27.59 13.09
C LEU A 209 -3.41 -27.69 13.46
N GLN A 210 -4.20 -26.66 13.16
CA GLN A 210 -5.65 -26.69 13.37
C GLN A 210 -6.34 -27.85 12.63
N ARG A 211 -5.92 -28.11 11.37
CA ARG A 211 -6.41 -29.28 10.61
C ARG A 211 -6.10 -30.60 11.30
N ARG A 212 -4.91 -30.75 11.89
CA ARG A 212 -4.50 -32.00 12.56
C ARG A 212 -5.40 -32.32 13.76
N ASP A 213 -5.75 -31.31 14.54
CA ASP A 213 -6.62 -31.48 15.71
C ASP A 213 -8.07 -31.79 15.34
N LYS A 214 -8.48 -31.47 14.10
CA LYS A 214 -9.80 -31.77 13.53
C LYS A 214 -9.79 -33.00 12.60
N ILE A 215 -8.69 -33.78 12.53
CA ILE A 215 -8.65 -35.05 11.75
C ILE A 215 -9.70 -36.02 12.31
N GLY A 216 -10.82 -36.15 11.60
CA GLY A 216 -11.98 -36.95 12.00
C GLY A 216 -13.30 -36.19 11.94
N ASP A 217 -13.27 -34.87 11.91
CA ASP A 217 -14.45 -34.04 11.66
C ASP A 217 -14.79 -34.08 10.17
N ARG A 218 -15.92 -34.74 9.85
CA ARG A 218 -16.41 -34.88 8.47
C ARG A 218 -16.90 -33.57 7.86
N ASN A 219 -17.10 -32.53 8.69
CA ASN A 219 -17.55 -31.22 8.25
C ASN A 219 -16.41 -30.22 8.05
N TRP A 220 -15.15 -30.58 8.38
CA TRP A 220 -14.02 -29.69 8.13
C TRP A 220 -13.72 -29.57 6.63
N PRO A 221 -13.65 -28.35 6.06
CA PRO A 221 -13.48 -28.18 4.63
C PRO A 221 -12.12 -28.69 4.14
N THR A 222 -12.13 -29.57 3.13
CA THR A 222 -10.93 -30.09 2.45
C THR A 222 -10.41 -29.15 1.37
N ARG A 223 -10.53 -27.83 1.54
CA ARG A 223 -10.06 -26.85 0.56
C ARG A 223 -8.54 -26.93 0.38
N GLU A 224 -8.11 -26.81 -0.87
CA GLU A 224 -6.70 -26.58 -1.22
C GLU A 224 -6.23 -25.29 -0.55
N ARG A 225 -4.94 -25.27 -0.14
CA ARG A 225 -4.33 -24.06 0.44
C ARG A 225 -4.41 -22.92 -0.57
N PRO A 226 -4.48 -21.65 -0.13
CA PRO A 226 -4.49 -20.48 -1.02
C PRO A 226 -3.11 -20.18 -1.64
N GLN A 227 -2.42 -21.22 -2.13
CA GLN A 227 -1.09 -21.10 -2.72
C GLN A 227 -1.09 -20.13 -3.90
N SER A 228 -2.17 -20.12 -4.70
CA SER A 228 -2.34 -19.20 -5.82
C SER A 228 -2.33 -17.74 -5.36
N PHE A 229 -3.02 -17.41 -4.25
CA PHE A 229 -3.04 -16.05 -3.71
C PHE A 229 -1.65 -15.58 -3.27
N HIS A 230 -0.91 -16.42 -2.52
CA HIS A 230 0.44 -16.06 -2.08
C HIS A 230 1.41 -15.90 -3.25
N VAL A 231 1.32 -16.77 -4.27
CA VAL A 231 2.10 -16.65 -5.51
C VAL A 231 1.77 -15.35 -6.26
N SER A 232 0.51 -14.92 -6.26
CA SER A 232 0.10 -13.63 -6.85
C SER A 232 0.68 -12.44 -6.10
N VAL A 233 0.66 -12.43 -4.75
CA VAL A 233 1.27 -11.33 -3.98
C VAL A 233 2.79 -11.25 -4.22
N VAL A 234 3.51 -12.37 -4.20
CA VAL A 234 4.94 -12.43 -4.55
C VAL A 234 5.18 -11.85 -5.94
N ARG A 235 4.33 -12.20 -6.92
CA ARG A 235 4.41 -11.67 -8.28
C ARG A 235 4.21 -10.17 -8.32
N PHE A 236 3.25 -9.62 -7.57
CA PHE A 236 2.97 -8.18 -7.54
C PHE A 236 4.20 -7.42 -7.04
N ILE A 237 4.79 -7.88 -5.93
CA ILE A 237 6.02 -7.31 -5.37
C ILE A 237 7.16 -7.37 -6.39
N LEU A 238 7.41 -8.52 -7.03
CA LEU A 238 8.50 -8.61 -8.03
C LEU A 238 8.27 -7.72 -9.26
N CYS A 239 7.01 -7.44 -9.62
CA CYS A 239 6.71 -6.57 -10.75
C CYS A 239 7.01 -5.09 -10.49
N THR A 240 7.18 -4.65 -9.22
CA THR A 240 7.62 -3.27 -8.92
C THR A 240 9.07 -3.02 -9.32
N LYS A 241 9.89 -4.06 -9.47
CA LYS A 241 11.29 -3.92 -9.91
C LYS A 241 11.44 -3.28 -11.28
N SER A 242 10.51 -3.56 -12.19
CA SER A 242 10.51 -3.07 -13.56
C SER A 242 9.26 -2.28 -13.94
N HIS A 243 8.27 -2.19 -13.04
CA HIS A 243 6.96 -1.60 -13.28
C HIS A 243 6.30 -2.12 -14.56
N THR A 244 6.37 -3.43 -14.78
CA THR A 244 5.77 -4.10 -15.95
C THR A 244 4.91 -5.28 -15.54
N VAL A 245 3.76 -5.42 -16.19
CA VAL A 245 2.88 -6.59 -16.01
C VAL A 245 3.59 -7.86 -16.48
N ALA A 246 3.68 -8.85 -15.60
CA ALA A 246 4.27 -10.15 -15.91
C ALA A 246 3.52 -10.85 -17.06
N LYS A 247 4.27 -11.46 -17.99
CA LYS A 247 3.72 -12.20 -19.16
C LYS A 247 3.28 -13.63 -18.83
N VAL A 248 2.71 -13.83 -17.65
CA VAL A 248 2.22 -15.13 -17.17
C VAL A 248 0.70 -15.20 -17.30
N HIS A 249 0.16 -16.41 -17.35
CA HIS A 249 -1.28 -16.61 -17.31
C HIS A 249 -1.80 -16.23 -15.91
N MET A 250 -2.79 -15.34 -15.87
CA MET A 250 -3.48 -14.87 -14.67
C MET A 250 -4.91 -14.50 -15.06
N SER A 251 -5.82 -14.52 -14.08
CA SER A 251 -7.21 -14.11 -14.30
C SER A 251 -7.28 -12.63 -14.72
N GLU A 252 -8.39 -12.22 -15.33
CA GLU A 252 -8.62 -10.83 -15.70
C GLU A 252 -8.64 -9.92 -14.45
N THR A 253 -9.32 -10.34 -13.39
CA THR A 253 -9.33 -9.65 -12.10
C THR A 253 -7.94 -9.48 -11.51
N GLU A 254 -7.11 -10.54 -11.51
CA GLU A 254 -5.73 -10.47 -11.02
C GLU A 254 -4.88 -9.52 -11.86
N ARG A 255 -5.04 -9.57 -13.19
CA ARG A 255 -4.36 -8.64 -14.11
C ARG A 255 -4.73 -7.19 -13.82
N HIS A 256 -6.02 -6.88 -13.72
CA HIS A 256 -6.48 -5.53 -13.40
C HIS A 256 -5.98 -5.06 -12.02
N ALA A 257 -5.96 -5.94 -11.03
CA ALA A 257 -5.40 -5.64 -9.72
C ALA A 257 -3.91 -5.30 -9.80
N LEU A 258 -3.12 -6.08 -10.57
CA LEU A 258 -1.70 -5.83 -10.78
C LEU A 258 -1.46 -4.49 -11.49
N GLU A 259 -2.24 -4.19 -12.53
CA GLU A 259 -2.15 -2.92 -13.26
C GLU A 259 -2.44 -1.72 -12.36
N CYS A 260 -3.50 -1.79 -11.54
CA CYS A 260 -3.83 -0.76 -10.56
C CYS A 260 -2.74 -0.60 -9.50
N PHE A 261 -2.17 -1.71 -9.03
CA PHE A 261 -1.09 -1.71 -8.03
C PHE A 261 0.19 -1.05 -8.56
N LEU A 262 0.63 -1.39 -9.77
CA LEU A 262 1.82 -0.80 -10.38
C LEU A 262 1.63 0.70 -10.67
N ASP A 263 0.43 1.10 -11.12
CA ASP A 263 0.13 2.52 -11.32
C ASP A 263 0.07 3.29 -10.00
N ALA A 264 -0.49 2.68 -8.94
CA ALA A 264 -0.56 3.28 -7.61
C ALA A 264 0.84 3.52 -7.02
N ASP A 265 1.77 2.58 -7.19
CA ASP A 265 3.17 2.74 -6.76
C ASP A 265 3.87 3.89 -7.49
N MET A 266 3.61 4.06 -8.79
CA MET A 266 4.17 5.16 -9.59
C MET A 266 3.38 6.47 -9.53
N SER A 267 2.25 6.51 -8.82
CA SER A 267 1.32 7.66 -8.81
C SER A 267 1.96 8.98 -8.36
N VAL A 268 3.01 8.91 -7.54
CA VAL A 268 3.78 10.06 -7.07
C VAL A 268 4.32 10.91 -8.21
N LEU A 269 4.62 10.30 -9.37
CA LEU A 269 5.13 11.01 -10.53
C LEU A 269 4.12 12.03 -11.04
N GLY A 270 2.82 11.72 -10.98
CA GLY A 270 1.72 12.55 -11.46
C GLY A 270 1.20 13.60 -10.48
N LYS A 271 1.79 13.73 -9.28
CA LYS A 271 1.34 14.70 -8.28
C LYS A 271 1.57 16.15 -8.73
N TYR A 272 0.88 17.08 -8.07
CA TYR A 272 1.19 18.51 -8.21
C TYR A 272 2.65 18.82 -7.87
N ARG A 273 3.21 19.85 -8.52
CA ARG A 273 4.64 20.13 -8.52
C ARG A 273 5.24 20.26 -7.12
N GLU A 274 4.51 20.85 -6.18
CA GLU A 274 4.96 21.05 -4.80
C GLU A 274 5.15 19.71 -4.07
N ALA A 275 4.20 18.79 -4.22
CA ALA A 275 4.27 17.44 -3.66
C ALA A 275 5.34 16.61 -4.36
N TYR A 276 5.42 16.66 -5.70
CA TYR A 276 6.47 16.00 -6.47
C TYR A 276 7.87 16.49 -6.09
N SER A 277 8.04 17.80 -5.84
CA SER A 277 9.32 18.37 -5.40
C SER A 277 9.73 17.88 -4.01
N THR A 278 8.75 17.67 -3.13
CA THR A 278 8.98 17.08 -1.80
C THR A 278 9.41 15.63 -1.92
N TYR A 279 8.75 14.86 -2.80
CA TYR A 279 9.16 13.49 -3.16
C TYR A 279 10.60 13.44 -3.68
N ALA A 280 10.95 14.25 -4.68
CA ALA A 280 12.28 14.23 -5.27
C ALA A 280 13.38 14.62 -4.26
N ALA A 281 13.10 15.51 -3.31
CA ALA A 281 13.99 15.83 -2.19
C ALA A 281 14.15 14.66 -1.21
N ALA A 282 13.05 13.94 -0.92
CA ALA A 282 13.07 12.75 -0.07
C ALA A 282 13.93 11.64 -0.71
N ILE A 283 13.75 11.37 -2.01
CA ILE A 283 14.60 10.43 -2.76
C ILE A 283 16.07 10.86 -2.73
N ARG A 284 16.37 12.16 -2.94
CA ARG A 284 17.76 12.63 -2.82
C ARG A 284 18.36 12.28 -1.45
N SER A 285 17.57 12.39 -0.39
CA SER A 285 18.00 12.13 0.99
C SER A 285 18.32 10.65 1.21
N GLU A 286 17.50 9.72 0.69
CA GLU A 286 17.77 8.27 0.76
C GLU A 286 19.07 7.89 0.03
N TYR A 287 19.35 8.54 -1.09
CA TYR A 287 20.59 8.36 -1.85
C TYR A 287 21.70 9.32 -1.41
N GLY A 288 21.64 9.90 -0.19
CA GLY A 288 22.62 10.88 0.32
C GLY A 288 24.07 10.39 0.26
N HIS A 289 24.27 9.08 0.36
CA HIS A 289 25.55 8.40 0.21
C HIS A 289 26.14 8.44 -1.21
N VAL A 290 25.33 8.70 -2.24
CA VAL A 290 25.78 8.84 -3.63
C VAL A 290 26.34 10.26 -3.86
N PRO A 291 27.56 10.41 -4.42
CA PRO A 291 28.13 11.71 -4.75
C PRO A 291 27.20 12.54 -5.65
N HIS A 292 27.11 13.84 -5.38
CA HIS A 292 26.12 14.75 -5.99
C HIS A 292 26.07 14.68 -7.51
N GLU A 293 27.23 14.79 -8.19
CA GLU A 293 27.31 14.75 -9.65
C GLU A 293 26.86 13.41 -10.22
N ILE A 294 27.22 12.31 -9.54
CA ILE A 294 26.82 10.95 -9.93
C ILE A 294 25.31 10.81 -9.75
N TYR A 295 24.75 11.24 -8.62
CA TYR A 295 23.32 11.22 -8.37
C TYR A 295 22.55 11.95 -9.47
N CYS A 296 22.92 13.21 -9.78
CA CYS A 296 22.25 14.00 -10.81
C CYS A 296 22.27 13.30 -12.17
N ARG A 297 23.42 12.74 -12.57
CA ARG A 297 23.57 12.01 -13.83
C ARG A 297 22.70 10.74 -13.86
N GLU A 298 22.84 9.86 -12.88
CA GLU A 298 22.17 8.56 -12.84
C GLU A 298 20.65 8.70 -12.64
N ARG A 299 20.22 9.59 -11.74
CA ARG A 299 18.79 9.91 -11.56
C ARG A 299 18.19 10.43 -12.86
N GLY A 300 18.87 11.36 -13.54
CA GLY A 300 18.42 11.85 -14.85
C GLY A 300 18.30 10.74 -15.90
N LEU A 301 19.19 9.74 -15.90
CA LEU A 301 19.09 8.57 -16.78
C LEU A 301 17.87 7.71 -16.45
N ILE A 302 17.59 7.46 -15.17
CA ILE A 302 16.39 6.72 -14.72
C ILE A 302 15.12 7.45 -15.18
N LEU A 303 15.01 8.76 -14.96
CA LEU A 303 13.83 9.54 -15.36
C LEU A 303 13.61 9.54 -16.87
N ARG A 304 14.68 9.56 -17.66
CA ARG A 304 14.60 9.43 -19.12
C ARG A 304 14.08 8.07 -19.58
N LYS A 305 14.32 6.98 -18.82
CA LYS A 305 13.77 5.66 -19.14
C LYS A 305 12.24 5.65 -19.06
N PHE A 306 11.65 6.26 -18.02
CA PHE A 306 10.20 6.40 -17.90
C PHE A 306 9.58 7.16 -19.09
N LEU A 307 10.25 8.22 -19.56
CA LEU A 307 9.77 9.00 -20.71
C LEU A 307 9.95 8.30 -22.07
N LYS A 308 10.81 7.28 -22.16
CA LYS A 308 11.18 6.67 -23.44
C LYS A 308 9.97 6.03 -24.12
N GLY A 309 9.22 5.21 -23.38
CA GLY A 309 8.04 4.50 -23.90
C GLY A 309 6.98 5.45 -24.46
N ILE A 310 6.71 6.55 -23.74
CA ILE A 310 5.75 7.57 -24.16
C ILE A 310 6.23 8.30 -25.43
N LYS A 311 7.49 8.76 -25.43
CA LYS A 311 8.07 9.53 -26.57
C LYS A 311 8.12 8.72 -27.86
N GLU A 312 8.34 7.41 -27.75
CA GLU A 312 8.40 6.49 -28.89
C GLU A 312 7.01 5.94 -29.27
N GLY A 313 5.95 6.25 -28.51
CA GLY A 313 4.59 5.74 -28.74
C GLY A 313 4.46 4.23 -28.51
N ILE A 314 5.35 3.64 -27.70
CA ILE A 314 5.43 2.19 -27.46
C ILE A 314 4.56 1.79 -26.27
N SER A 315 4.63 2.55 -25.18
CA SER A 315 3.91 2.24 -23.94
C SER A 315 3.59 3.51 -23.16
N PRO A 316 2.43 3.56 -22.48
CA PRO A 316 2.13 4.63 -21.54
C PRO A 316 3.02 4.51 -20.29
N LEU A 317 3.04 5.56 -19.47
CA LEU A 317 3.61 5.51 -18.12
C LEU A 317 2.63 4.86 -17.14
N TYR A 318 1.34 5.18 -17.25
CA TYR A 318 0.28 4.55 -16.46
C TYR A 318 -0.53 3.58 -17.32
N ILE A 319 -0.66 2.35 -16.85
CA ILE A 319 -1.30 1.24 -17.56
C ILE A 319 -2.80 1.47 -17.64
N THR A 320 -3.45 1.73 -16.51
CA THR A 320 -4.89 1.92 -16.41
C THR A 320 -5.31 3.24 -17.04
N MET A 321 -6.44 3.21 -17.76
CA MET A 321 -6.96 4.40 -18.45
C MET A 321 -7.26 5.54 -17.48
N CYS A 322 -7.87 5.25 -16.33
CA CYS A 322 -8.23 6.28 -15.34
C CYS A 322 -7.00 7.02 -14.78
N MET A 323 -5.92 6.32 -14.44
CA MET A 323 -4.69 6.96 -13.96
C MET A 323 -3.95 7.67 -15.08
N ARG A 324 -3.95 7.12 -16.30
CA ARG A 324 -3.31 7.75 -17.46
C ARG A 324 -3.91 9.11 -17.77
N GLU A 325 -5.23 9.20 -17.87
CA GLU A 325 -5.93 10.44 -18.21
C GLU A 325 -5.67 11.56 -17.19
N GLU A 326 -5.55 11.21 -15.91
CA GLU A 326 -5.44 12.19 -14.82
C GLU A 326 -4.02 12.53 -14.37
N LEU A 327 -3.07 11.62 -14.56
CA LEU A 327 -1.72 11.73 -13.99
C LEU A 327 -0.63 11.84 -15.04
N GLU A 328 -0.80 11.30 -16.25
CA GLU A 328 0.31 11.14 -17.19
C GLU A 328 0.89 12.48 -17.66
N ASN A 329 0.04 13.44 -18.01
CA ASN A 329 0.49 14.76 -18.44
C ASN A 329 1.31 15.46 -17.34
N ARG A 330 0.81 15.46 -16.09
CA ARG A 330 1.54 16.01 -14.93
C ARG A 330 2.85 15.26 -14.68
N ALA A 331 2.84 13.93 -14.81
CA ALA A 331 4.02 13.11 -14.64
C ALA A 331 5.10 13.46 -15.68
N VAL A 332 4.73 13.55 -16.96
CA VAL A 332 5.66 13.95 -18.02
C VAL A 332 6.27 15.32 -17.74
N GLU A 333 5.46 16.30 -17.32
CA GLU A 333 5.91 17.64 -16.96
C GLU A 333 6.89 17.63 -15.78
N ASN A 334 6.58 16.86 -14.73
CA ASN A 334 7.42 16.71 -13.54
C ASN A 334 8.76 16.06 -13.87
N LEU A 335 8.75 14.93 -14.60
CA LEU A 335 9.95 14.22 -15.02
C LEU A 335 10.84 15.12 -15.88
N CYS A 336 10.28 15.80 -16.89
CA CYS A 336 11.03 16.72 -17.75
C CYS A 336 11.58 17.92 -16.97
N TRP A 337 10.87 18.40 -15.96
CA TRP A 337 11.36 19.47 -15.10
C TRP A 337 12.52 19.01 -14.19
N GLU A 338 12.39 17.88 -13.50
CA GLU A 338 13.47 17.35 -12.65
C GLU A 338 14.73 17.10 -13.47
N ILE A 339 14.61 16.48 -14.66
CA ILE A 339 15.75 16.27 -15.56
C ILE A 339 16.50 17.59 -15.83
N ARG A 340 15.78 18.66 -16.16
CA ARG A 340 16.39 19.99 -16.42
C ARG A 340 17.03 20.62 -15.18
N MET A 341 16.53 20.31 -13.99
CA MET A 341 17.16 20.76 -12.73
C MET A 341 18.45 19.99 -12.46
N LEU A 342 18.42 18.66 -12.62
CA LEU A 342 19.58 17.79 -12.41
C LEU A 342 20.71 18.06 -13.41
N GLU A 343 20.38 18.40 -14.65
CA GLU A 343 21.36 18.84 -15.67
C GLU A 343 22.09 20.14 -15.29
N LYS A 344 21.49 20.95 -14.41
CA LYS A 344 22.10 22.15 -13.82
C LYS A 344 22.74 21.88 -12.45
N GLY A 345 22.75 20.62 -12.00
CA GLY A 345 23.23 20.24 -10.67
C GLY A 345 22.30 20.66 -9.53
N ILE A 346 21.03 20.98 -9.81
CA ILE A 346 20.05 21.43 -8.82
C ILE A 346 19.15 20.25 -8.41
N ILE A 347 19.02 20.01 -7.11
CA ILE A 347 18.07 19.03 -6.56
C ILE A 347 16.71 19.73 -6.32
N PRO A 348 15.59 19.16 -6.79
CA PRO A 348 14.24 19.62 -6.41
C PRO A 348 14.00 19.62 -4.89
N GLY A 349 13.32 20.64 -4.34
CA GLY A 349 12.97 20.67 -2.91
C GLY A 349 12.38 22.00 -2.42
N LYS A 350 11.94 22.02 -1.15
CA LYS A 350 11.35 23.20 -0.49
C LYS A 350 12.42 24.28 -0.26
N GLY A 351 12.37 25.32 -1.07
CA GLY A 351 13.16 26.54 -0.93
C GLY A 351 14.27 26.61 -1.98
N GLY A 352 14.19 27.61 -2.85
CA GLY A 352 15.22 27.94 -3.84
C GLY A 352 16.52 28.44 -3.21
N THR A 353 17.13 27.66 -2.33
CA THR A 353 18.53 27.84 -1.94
C THR A 353 19.35 26.83 -2.71
N THR A 354 19.81 27.29 -3.86
CA THR A 354 20.89 26.71 -4.64
C THR A 354 22.06 26.39 -3.72
N THR A 355 22.30 25.11 -3.41
CA THR A 355 23.61 24.68 -2.94
C THR A 355 24.54 24.69 -4.16
N VAL A 356 24.94 25.88 -4.61
CA VAL A 356 26.10 26.00 -5.51
C VAL A 356 27.29 25.59 -4.66
N VAL A 357 27.79 24.37 -4.88
CA VAL A 357 29.07 23.95 -4.32
C VAL A 357 30.11 24.89 -4.94
N GLY A 358 30.68 25.76 -4.10
CA GLY A 358 31.59 26.82 -4.52
C GLY A 358 32.81 26.24 -5.25
N GLU A 359 33.02 26.73 -6.46
CA GLU A 359 34.32 26.70 -7.12
C GLU A 359 35.30 27.51 -6.25
N ASN A 360 36.20 26.83 -5.55
CA ASN A 360 37.35 27.47 -4.93
C ASN A 360 38.33 27.85 -6.05
N PHE A 361 38.21 29.08 -6.54
CA PHE A 361 39.36 29.81 -7.07
C PHE A 361 40.10 30.47 -5.91
N ASN A 362 41.30 29.98 -5.62
CA ASN A 362 42.46 30.79 -5.24
C ASN A 362 43.74 29.99 -5.42
#